data_AF-A0A3E0HCW1-F1
#
_entry.id   AF-A0A3E0HCW1-F1
#
_cell.length_a   1.000
_cell.length_b   1.000
_cell.length_c   1.000
_cell.angle_alpha   90.00
_cell.angle_beta   90.00
_cell.angle_gamma   90.00
#
_symmetry.space_group_name_H-M   'P 1'
#
loop_
_entity.id
_entity.type
_entity.pdbx_description
1 polymer ?
#
loop_
_entity_poly.entity_id
_entity_poly.type
_entity_poly.pdbx_seq_one_letter_code
_entity_poly.pdbx_strand_id
1 'polypeptide(L)'
;MVFDWIANTWDGIELWVAQLWFPVQFAMVMVVLLPILRAVAWLIERVVDKLAAWLAPRYRAEPTLWGIEDKERAAEADARRPS
;
A
#
# COMPACT_ATOMS: atom_id res chain seq x y z
N MET A 1 -18.31 -18.18 -26.22
CA MET A 1 -18.37 -19.39 -25.35
C MET A 1 -18.01 -19.08 -23.90
N VAL A 2 -16.76 -18.71 -23.57
CA VAL A 2 -16.38 -18.41 -22.16
C VAL A 2 -17.06 -17.14 -21.63
N PHE A 3 -17.10 -16.08 -22.44
CA PHE A 3 -17.77 -14.83 -22.06
C PHE A 3 -19.28 -15.03 -21.82
N ASP A 4 -19.94 -15.82 -22.66
CA ASP A 4 -21.38 -16.13 -22.51
C ASP A 4 -21.66 -16.92 -21.22
N TRP A 5 -20.76 -17.84 -20.87
CA TRP A 5 -20.84 -18.57 -19.60
C TRP A 5 -20.68 -17.66 -18.38
N ILE A 6 -19.74 -16.70 -18.45
CA ILE A 6 -19.56 -15.68 -17.40
C ILE A 6 -20.81 -14.79 -17.31
N ALA A 7 -21.33 -14.32 -18.45
CA ALA A 7 -22.51 -13.47 -18.51
C ALA A 7 -23.75 -14.15 -17.91
N ASN A 8 -23.99 -15.41 -18.26
CA ASN A 8 -25.12 -16.17 -17.71
C ASN A 8 -24.96 -16.46 -16.20
N THR A 9 -23.72 -16.69 -15.75
CA THR A 9 -23.43 -16.84 -14.31
C THR A 9 -23.68 -15.54 -13.56
N TRP A 10 -23.28 -14.41 -14.16
CA TRP A 10 -23.49 -13.08 -13.60
C TRP A 10 -24.97 -12.70 -13.53
N ASP A 11 -25.75 -13.00 -14.57
CA ASP A 11 -27.21 -12.79 -14.59
C ASP A 11 -27.92 -13.52 -13.42
N GLY A 12 -27.51 -14.77 -13.14
CA GLY A 12 -28.00 -15.51 -11.98
C GLY A 12 -27.59 -14.88 -10.64
N ILE A 13 -26.40 -14.30 -10.55
CA ILE A 13 -25.96 -13.54 -9.37
C ILE A 13 -26.77 -12.25 -9.23
N GLU A 14 -27.02 -11.52 -10.32
CA GLU A 14 -27.84 -10.30 -10.32
C GLU A 14 -29.25 -10.57 -9.81
N LEU A 15 -29.90 -11.62 -10.31
CA LEU A 15 -31.20 -12.05 -9.83
C LEU A 15 -31.18 -12.46 -8.35
N TRP A 16 -30.13 -13.18 -7.92
CA TRP A 16 -29.97 -13.58 -6.54
C TRP A 16 -29.77 -12.39 -5.59
N VAL A 17 -29.01 -11.38 -6.00
CA VAL A 17 -28.79 -10.17 -5.21
C VAL A 17 -30.06 -9.31 -5.19
N ALA A 18 -30.77 -9.18 -6.31
CA ALA A 18 -31.96 -8.34 -6.45
C ALA A 18 -33.11 -8.77 -5.53
N GLN A 19 -33.22 -10.07 -5.23
CA GLN A 19 -34.24 -10.60 -4.29
C GLN A 19 -33.85 -10.46 -2.81
N LEU A 20 -32.61 -10.05 -2.48
CA LEU A 20 -32.19 -9.85 -1.09
C LEU A 20 -32.84 -8.60 -0.50
N TRP A 21 -33.01 -8.60 0.81
CA TRP A 21 -33.48 -7.45 1.56
C TRP A 21 -32.49 -6.27 1.47
N PHE A 22 -32.98 -5.03 1.42
CA PHE A 22 -32.16 -3.82 1.19
C PHE A 22 -30.92 -3.70 2.09
N PRO A 23 -31.00 -3.93 3.43
CA PRO A 23 -29.82 -3.87 4.30
C PRO A 23 -28.76 -4.93 3.96
N VAL A 24 -29.19 -6.10 3.49
CA VAL A 24 -28.29 -7.21 3.12
C VAL A 24 -27.54 -6.89 1.83
N GLN A 25 -28.22 -6.29 0.84
CA GLN A 25 -27.57 -5.82 -0.39
C GLN A 25 -26.47 -4.78 -0.07
N PHE A 26 -26.78 -3.79 0.77
CA PHE A 26 -25.82 -2.78 1.19
C PHE A 26 -24.62 -3.38 1.93
N ALA A 27 -24.87 -4.28 2.88
CA ALA A 27 -23.80 -4.95 3.61
C ALA A 27 -22.88 -5.74 2.66
N MET A 28 -23.44 -6.46 1.68
CA MET A 28 -22.66 -7.18 0.69
C MET A 28 -21.80 -6.25 -0.17
N VAL A 29 -22.35 -5.12 -0.63
CA VAL A 29 -21.58 -4.10 -1.35
C VAL A 29 -20.44 -3.58 -0.48
N MET A 30 -20.68 -3.28 0.79
CA MET A 30 -19.61 -2.83 1.71
C MET A 30 -18.55 -3.90 1.91
N VAL A 31 -18.93 -5.17 2.06
CA VAL A 31 -18.00 -6.30 2.20
C VAL A 31 -17.11 -6.46 0.97
N VAL A 32 -17.58 -6.12 -0.23
CA VAL A 32 -16.78 -6.16 -1.47
C VAL A 32 -15.99 -4.86 -1.68
N LEU A 33 -16.60 -3.71 -1.41
CA LEU A 33 -16.03 -2.39 -1.68
C LEU A 33 -14.88 -2.06 -0.71
N LEU A 34 -15.05 -2.32 0.58
CA LEU A 34 -14.03 -2.04 1.59
C LEU A 34 -12.69 -2.76 1.31
N PRO A 35 -12.64 -4.08 1.01
CA PRO A 35 -11.39 -4.73 0.68
C PRO A 35 -10.83 -4.26 -0.66
N ILE A 36 -11.67 -3.90 -1.64
CA ILE A 36 -11.18 -3.30 -2.90
C ILE A 36 -10.48 -1.97 -2.62
N LEU A 37 -11.10 -1.09 -1.83
CA LEU A 37 -10.48 0.18 -1.43
C LEU A 37 -9.16 -0.05 -0.68
N ARG A 38 -9.13 -1.03 0.23
CA ARG A 38 -7.92 -1.42 0.96
C ARG A 38 -6.84 -1.96 0.02
N ALA A 39 -7.22 -2.79 -0.94
CA ALA A 39 -6.31 -3.37 -1.93
C ALA A 39 -5.74 -2.30 -2.86
N VAL A 40 -6.56 -1.33 -3.28
CA VAL A 40 -6.11 -0.19 -4.09
C VAL A 40 -5.14 0.68 -3.31
N ALA A 41 -5.44 1.03 -2.05
CA ALA A 41 -4.52 1.78 -1.21
C ALA A 41 -3.18 1.05 -1.04
N TRP A 42 -3.23 -0.25 -0.75
CA TRP A 42 -2.02 -1.09 -0.66
C TRP A 42 -1.25 -1.15 -1.99
N LEU A 43 -1.95 -1.23 -3.12
CA LEU A 43 -1.32 -1.24 -4.44
C LEU A 43 -0.59 0.07 -4.73
N ILE A 44 -1.20 1.21 -4.36
CA ILE A 44 -0.58 2.52 -4.51
C ILE A 44 0.71 2.59 -3.70
N GLU A 45 0.67 2.23 -2.41
CA GLU A 45 1.86 2.16 -1.55
C GLU A 45 2.95 1.29 -2.19
N ARG A 46 2.58 0.09 -2.67
CA ARG A 46 3.52 -0.85 -3.28
C ARG A 46 4.14 -0.35 -4.58
N VAL A 47 3.38 0.37 -5.39
CA VAL A 47 3.86 0.97 -6.64
C VAL A 47 4.80 2.13 -6.34
N VAL A 48 4.45 2.98 -5.37
CA VAL A 48 5.30 4.08 -4.92
C VAL A 48 6.62 3.55 -4.39
N ASP A 49 6.63 2.52 -3.53
CA ASP A 49 7.85 1.91 -3.02
C ASP A 49 8.73 1.32 -4.13
N LYS A 50 8.12 0.65 -5.12
CA LYS A 50 8.85 0.11 -6.28
C LYS A 50 9.45 1.20 -7.13
N LEU A 51 8.71 2.28 -7.38
CA LEU A 51 9.20 3.43 -8.15
C LEU A 51 10.30 4.17 -7.39
N ALA A 52 10.15 4.35 -6.08
CA ALA A 52 11.15 4.94 -5.21
C ALA A 52 12.42 4.09 -5.18
N ALA A 53 12.33 2.76 -5.04
CA ALA A 53 13.47 1.86 -5.11
C ALA A 53 14.15 1.84 -6.48
N TRP A 54 13.38 2.05 -7.57
CA TRP A 54 13.93 2.16 -8.92
C TRP A 54 14.58 3.53 -9.19
N LEU A 55 14.11 4.60 -8.55
CA LEU A 55 14.71 5.95 -8.59
C LEU A 55 15.84 6.15 -7.58
N ALA A 56 15.88 5.39 -6.49
CA ALA A 56 16.89 5.48 -5.42
C ALA A 56 18.35 5.29 -5.89
N PRO A 57 18.68 4.53 -6.96
CA PRO A 57 20.02 4.56 -7.54
C PRO A 57 20.45 5.97 -7.99
N ARG A 58 19.51 6.90 -8.20
CA ARG A 58 19.75 8.31 -8.53
C ARG A 58 19.66 9.27 -7.34
N TYR A 59 19.14 8.81 -6.18
CA TYR A 59 18.97 9.60 -4.95
C TYR A 59 19.79 9.00 -3.80
N ARG A 60 21.04 8.58 -4.07
CA ARG A 60 22.00 8.20 -3.04
C ARG A 60 23.13 9.22 -3.01
N ALA A 61 22.89 10.35 -2.35
CA ALA A 61 23.94 11.21 -1.78
C ALA A 61 23.32 12.27 -0.85
N GLU A 62 22.63 11.86 0.22
CA GLU A 62 22.49 12.73 1.39
C GLU A 62 23.02 11.93 2.59
N PRO A 63 24.20 12.27 3.13
CA PRO A 63 24.56 11.79 4.45
C PRO A 63 23.49 12.35 5.39
N THR A 64 22.76 11.47 6.06
CA THR A 64 21.76 11.89 7.04
C THR A 64 22.44 12.84 8.03
N LEU A 65 21.83 14.01 8.27
CA LEU A 65 22.29 14.98 9.28
C LEU A 65 22.55 14.30 10.64
N TRP A 66 21.69 13.34 10.99
CA TRP A 66 21.84 12.44 12.12
C TRP A 66 23.21 11.71 12.17
N GLY A 67 23.70 11.23 11.01
CA GLY A 67 24.99 10.55 10.92
C GLY A 67 26.18 11.50 11.09
N ILE A 68 26.03 12.78 10.75
CA ILE A 68 27.04 13.81 10.97
C ILE A 68 27.08 14.16 12.47
N GLU A 69 25.90 14.33 13.10
CA GLU A 69 25.77 14.62 14.54
C GLU A 69 26.36 13.48 15.41
N ASP A 70 26.14 12.22 15.04
CA ASP A 70 26.72 11.08 15.75
C ASP A 70 28.26 11.03 15.62
N LYS A 71 28.79 11.40 14.45
CA LYS A 71 30.25 11.49 14.22
C LYS A 71 30.88 12.65 14.99
N GLU A 72 30.20 13.79 15.05
CA GLU A 72 30.63 14.95 15.83
C GLU A 72 30.61 14.65 17.33
N ARG A 73 29.55 14.02 17.85
CA ARG A 73 29.53 13.56 19.26
C ARG A 73 30.62 12.56 19.57
N ALA A 74 30.89 11.62 18.64
CA ALA A 74 31.96 10.63 18.83
C ALA A 74 33.33 11.31 18.83
N ALA A 75 33.56 12.30 17.96
CA ALA A 75 34.79 13.09 17.92
C ALA A 75 34.95 13.99 19.17
N GLU A 76 33.86 14.56 19.66
CA GLU A 76 33.86 15.41 20.86
C GLU A 76 34.08 14.59 22.14
N ALA A 77 33.53 13.37 22.19
CA ALA A 77 33.76 12.42 23.27
C ALA A 77 35.21 11.91 23.30
N ASP A 78 35.82 11.72 22.13
CA ASP A 78 37.24 11.36 21.98
C ASP A 78 38.16 12.51 22.37
N ALA A 79 37.87 13.74 21.91
CA ALA A 79 38.62 14.94 22.28
C ALA A 79 38.51 15.31 23.78
N ARG A 80 37.41 14.91 24.44
CA ARG A 80 37.20 15.09 25.88
C ARG A 80 37.81 13.97 26.72
N ARG A 81 38.36 12.91 26.13
CA ARG A 81 39.23 11.96 26.84
C ARG A 81 40.66 12.51 26.87
N PRO A 82 41.12 13.14 27.96
CA PRO A 82 42.55 13.39 28.12
C PRO A 82 43.27 12.03 28.17
N SER A 83 44.31 11.90 27.35
CA SER A 83 45.27 10.79 27.34
C SER A 83 46.04 10.70 28.65
#